data_AF-A0A2U8XEB0-F1
#
_entry.id   AF-A0A2U8XEB0-F1
#
_cell.length_a   1.000
_cell.length_b   1.000
_cell.length_c   1.000
_cell.angle_alpha   90.00
_cell.angle_beta   90.00
_cell.angle_gamma   90.00
#
_symmetry.space_group_name_H-M   'P 1'
#
loop_
_entity.id
_entity.type
_entity.pdbx_description
1 polymer ?
#
loop_
_entity_poly.entity_id
_entity_poly.type
_entity_poly.pdbx_seq_one_letter_code
_entity_poly.pdbx_strand_id
1 'polypeptide(L)'
;MLYIIMFILYLLMINYLHPIIILIMIMIYSSIICFLMSSWSYNYIYSIMLFLIMISGLLIMFLYFSSLISNDQTKFKFNFPLMFMFFMNIFIFNYSMKHFNYPIFNFNEKLMLFLLNNNMFNNILHIYSYPYNNITMICILYLLLTLFTIIKICSIKTSTLRKLN
;
A
#
# COMPACT_ATOMS: atom_id res chain seq x y z
N MET A 1 -5.39 -0.70 -17.54
CA MET A 1 -4.86 0.66 -17.30
C MET A 1 -4.25 0.82 -15.91
N LEU A 2 -5.02 0.69 -14.83
CA LEU A 2 -4.48 0.84 -13.47
C LEU A 2 -3.30 -0.10 -13.15
N TYR A 3 -3.34 -1.38 -13.55
CA TYR A 3 -2.19 -2.30 -13.39
C TYR A 3 -0.89 -1.83 -14.05
N ILE A 4 -0.98 -1.13 -15.17
CA ILE A 4 0.21 -0.62 -15.88
C ILE A 4 0.77 0.57 -15.12
N ILE A 5 -0.11 1.46 -14.65
CA ILE A 5 0.28 2.59 -13.81
C ILE A 5 0.99 2.07 -12.55
N MET A 6 0.54 0.95 -11.99
CA MET A 6 1.21 0.30 -10.86
C MET A 6 2.60 -0.23 -11.19
N PHE A 7 2.75 -0.91 -12.32
CA PHE A 7 4.06 -1.40 -12.76
C PHE A 7 5.04 -0.25 -13.01
N ILE A 8 4.54 0.85 -13.56
CA ILE A 8 5.32 2.07 -13.80
C ILE A 8 5.76 2.72 -12.48
N LEU A 9 4.83 2.90 -11.55
CA LEU A 9 5.14 3.47 -10.23
C LEU A 9 6.22 2.64 -9.55
N TYR A 10 6.12 1.31 -9.62
CA TYR A 10 7.13 0.41 -9.10
C TYR A 10 8.51 0.61 -9.75
N LEU A 11 8.60 0.75 -11.08
CA LEU A 11 9.86 1.05 -11.75
C LEU A 11 10.45 2.41 -11.36
N LEU A 12 9.59 3.41 -11.16
CA LEU A 12 10.02 4.74 -10.73
C LEU A 12 10.59 4.72 -9.30
N MET A 13 10.02 3.90 -8.41
CA MET A 13 10.51 3.75 -7.02
C MET A 13 11.97 3.34 -6.92
N ILE A 14 12.41 2.42 -7.78
CA ILE A 14 13.74 1.84 -7.71
C ILE A 14 14.83 2.90 -7.94
N ASN A 15 14.51 3.98 -8.66
CA ASN A 15 15.48 4.99 -9.09
C ASN A 15 15.50 6.26 -8.25
N TYR A 16 14.46 6.51 -7.44
CA TYR A 16 14.45 7.69 -6.58
C TYR A 16 15.13 7.38 -5.26
N LEU A 17 16.17 8.14 -4.93
CA LEU A 17 16.98 7.95 -3.72
C LEU A 17 16.43 8.72 -2.51
N HIS A 18 15.73 9.84 -2.73
CA HIS A 18 15.31 10.67 -1.61
C HIS A 18 14.10 10.05 -0.89
N PRO A 19 14.16 9.85 0.44
CA PRO A 19 13.14 9.14 1.20
C PRO A 19 11.76 9.79 1.09
N ILE A 20 11.68 11.12 0.95
CA ILE A 20 10.40 11.82 0.78
C ILE A 20 9.73 11.51 -0.56
N ILE A 21 10.50 11.34 -1.63
CA ILE A 21 9.96 11.03 -2.96
C ILE A 21 9.44 9.60 -2.95
N ILE A 22 10.20 8.68 -2.35
CA ILE A 22 9.79 7.30 -2.13
C ILE A 22 8.47 7.29 -1.35
N LEU A 23 8.35 8.05 -0.26
CA LEU A 23 7.13 8.12 0.54
C LEU A 23 5.90 8.58 -0.27
N ILE A 24 6.02 9.67 -1.02
CA ILE A 24 4.93 10.21 -1.85
C ILE A 24 4.51 9.19 -2.91
N MET A 25 5.47 8.52 -3.53
CA MET A 25 5.17 7.49 -4.52
C MET A 25 4.48 6.27 -3.86
N ILE A 26 4.78 5.94 -2.59
CA ILE A 26 4.17 4.80 -1.89
C ILE A 26 2.71 5.12 -1.58
N MET A 27 2.42 6.37 -1.22
CA MET A 27 1.04 6.86 -1.06
C MET A 27 0.23 6.67 -2.34
N ILE A 28 0.76 7.08 -3.50
CA ILE A 28 0.06 6.95 -4.79
C ILE A 28 -0.13 5.46 -5.17
N TYR A 29 0.89 4.64 -4.97
CA TYR A 29 0.80 3.21 -5.24
C TYR A 29 -0.27 2.54 -4.35
N SER A 30 -0.26 2.82 -3.04
CA SER A 30 -1.22 2.23 -2.10
C SER A 30 -2.68 2.63 -2.38
N SER A 31 -2.94 3.87 -2.82
CA SER A 31 -4.28 4.31 -3.18
C SER A 31 -4.80 3.58 -4.43
N ILE A 32 -3.95 3.36 -5.44
CA ILE A 32 -4.34 2.60 -6.63
C ILE A 32 -4.64 1.13 -6.29
N ILE A 33 -3.90 0.49 -5.37
CA ILE A 33 -4.25 -0.86 -4.88
C ILE A 33 -5.64 -0.85 -4.26
N CYS A 34 -5.97 0.14 -3.43
CA CYS A 34 -7.27 0.20 -2.77
C CYS A 34 -8.41 0.34 -3.79
N PHE A 35 -8.21 1.13 -4.85
CA PHE A 35 -9.17 1.24 -5.94
C PHE A 35 -9.33 -0.08 -6.72
N LEU A 36 -8.23 -0.78 -7.00
CA LEU A 36 -8.28 -2.08 -7.67
C LEU A 36 -9.02 -3.13 -6.84
N MET A 37 -8.72 -3.22 -5.54
CA MET A 37 -9.39 -4.15 -4.63
C MET A 37 -10.88 -3.85 -4.50
N SER A 38 -11.25 -2.56 -4.42
CA SER A 38 -12.64 -2.12 -4.45
C SER A 38 -13.37 -2.61 -5.72
N SER A 39 -12.74 -2.51 -6.89
CA SER A 39 -13.36 -2.96 -8.15
C SER A 39 -13.53 -4.47 -8.28
N TRP A 40 -12.75 -5.26 -7.53
CA TRP A 40 -12.75 -6.73 -7.62
C TRP A 40 -13.70 -7.41 -6.65
N SER A 41 -13.98 -6.77 -5.51
CA SER A 41 -14.78 -7.37 -4.45
C SER A 41 -16.16 -6.74 -4.37
N TYR A 42 -17.18 -7.56 -4.14
CA TYR A 42 -18.52 -7.07 -3.83
C TYR A 42 -18.57 -6.28 -2.51
N ASN A 43 -17.59 -6.47 -1.61
CA ASN A 43 -17.52 -5.83 -0.29
C ASN A 43 -16.31 -4.91 -0.15
N TYR A 44 -16.58 -3.61 -0.13
CA TYR A 44 -15.56 -2.55 -0.05
C TYR A 44 -14.85 -2.45 1.32
N ILE A 45 -15.30 -3.18 2.33
CA ILE A 45 -14.77 -3.08 3.71
C ILE A 45 -13.28 -3.41 3.80
N TYR A 46 -12.80 -4.39 3.03
CA TYR A 46 -11.38 -4.74 3.01
C TYR A 46 -10.53 -3.67 2.33
N SER A 47 -11.00 -3.09 1.22
CA SER A 47 -10.30 -1.96 0.57
C SER A 47 -10.23 -0.73 1.47
N ILE A 48 -11.27 -0.47 2.27
CA ILE A 48 -11.30 0.66 3.21
C ILE A 48 -10.33 0.41 4.39
N MET A 49 -10.32 -0.80 4.96
CA MET A 49 -9.38 -1.14 6.04
C MET A 49 -7.92 -1.04 5.58
N LEU A 50 -7.59 -1.53 4.38
CA LEU A 50 -6.25 -1.42 3.80
C LEU A 50 -5.84 0.04 3.61
N PHE A 51 -6.74 0.89 3.12
CA PHE A 51 -6.46 2.31 2.91
C PHE A 51 -6.11 3.03 4.21
N LEU A 52 -6.88 2.80 5.28
CA LEU A 52 -6.65 3.41 6.59
C LEU A 52 -5.31 2.96 7.20
N ILE A 53 -5.01 1.67 7.15
CA ILE A 53 -3.75 1.13 7.70
C ILE A 53 -2.56 1.72 6.95
N MET A 54 -2.60 1.77 5.62
CA MET A 54 -1.49 2.30 4.82
C MET A 54 -1.24 3.80 5.05
N ILE A 55 -2.29 4.62 5.12
CA ILE A 55 -2.13 6.06 5.40
C ILE A 55 -1.54 6.29 6.78
N SER A 56 -2.02 5.57 7.80
CA SER A 56 -1.54 5.74 9.18
C SER A 56 -0.04 5.42 9.30
N GLY A 57 0.44 4.33 8.67
CA GLY A 57 1.85 3.96 8.69
C GLY A 57 2.75 4.95 7.94
N LEU A 58 2.28 5.47 6.81
CA LEU A 58 3.05 6.40 5.98
C LEU A 58 3.21 7.78 6.63
N LEU A 59 2.21 8.24 7.40
CA LEU A 59 2.31 9.49 8.16
C LEU A 59 3.35 9.41 9.29
N ILE A 60 3.48 8.25 9.95
CA ILE A 60 4.50 8.05 10.99
C ILE A 60 5.90 8.07 10.36
N MET A 61 6.07 7.41 9.21
CA MET A 61 7.34 7.44 8.46
C MET A 61 7.68 8.84 7.94
N PHE A 62 6.68 9.64 7.55
CA PHE A 62 6.87 11.04 7.16
C PHE A 62 7.52 11.85 8.30
N LEU A 63 6.94 11.77 9.50
CA LEU A 63 7.43 12.50 10.68
C LEU A 63 8.86 12.11 11.03
N TYR A 64 9.18 10.82 10.94
CA TYR A 64 10.53 10.33 11.21
C TYR A 64 11.55 10.92 10.23
N PHE A 65 11.31 10.81 8.92
CA PHE A 65 12.26 11.31 7.92
C PHE A 65 12.35 12.82 7.85
N SER A 66 11.25 13.55 8.07
CA SER A 66 11.30 15.03 8.13
C SER A 66 12.16 15.54 9.28
N SER A 67 12.25 14.76 10.38
CA SER A 67 13.08 15.13 11.53
C SER A 67 14.58 14.85 11.33
N LEU A 68 14.94 13.92 10.44
CA LEU A 68 16.32 13.45 10.26
C LEU A 68 17.05 14.13 9.10
N ILE A 69 16.32 14.52 8.05
CA ILE A 69 16.92 14.98 6.78
C ILE A 69 16.31 16.34 6.46
N SER A 70 16.84 17.37 7.09
CA SER A 70 16.39 18.73 6.82
C SER A 70 17.08 19.37 5.62
N ASN A 71 18.14 18.81 5.01
CA ASN A 71 18.97 19.62 4.09
C ASN A 71 19.65 18.96 2.88
N ASP A 72 19.40 17.69 2.54
CA ASP A 72 19.95 17.17 1.27
C ASP A 72 19.07 17.60 0.09
N GLN A 73 19.60 18.54 -0.71
CA GLN A 73 18.94 18.98 -1.94
C GLN A 73 18.67 17.78 -2.85
N THR A 74 17.40 17.54 -3.13
CA THR A 74 16.95 16.47 -4.03
C THR A 74 17.46 16.73 -5.44
N LYS A 75 18.55 16.06 -5.83
CA LYS A 75 18.99 16.02 -7.23
C LYS A 75 18.08 15.06 -8.00
N PHE A 76 16.96 15.58 -8.51
CA PHE A 76 16.12 14.87 -9.46
C PHE A 76 16.90 14.68 -10.77
N LYS A 77 17.41 13.47 -11.01
CA LYS A 77 17.94 13.09 -12.31
C LYS A 77 16.82 12.44 -13.11
N PHE A 78 16.42 13.10 -14.20
CA PHE A 78 15.49 12.50 -15.16
C PHE A 78 16.19 11.39 -15.93
N ASN A 79 15.80 10.14 -15.68
CA ASN A 79 16.25 9.00 -16.48
C ASN A 79 15.40 8.92 -17.77
N PHE A 80 15.85 9.59 -18.83
CA PHE A 80 15.28 9.47 -20.18
C PHE A 80 14.99 8.03 -20.66
N PRO A 81 15.83 7.01 -20.41
CA PRO A 81 15.50 5.64 -20.82
C PRO A 81 14.25 5.08 -20.11
N LEU A 82 14.00 5.45 -18.84
CA LEU A 82 12.76 5.04 -18.16
C LEU A 82 11.53 5.71 -18.77
N MET A 83 11.66 6.98 -19.14
CA MET A 83 10.57 7.73 -19.80
C MET A 83 10.22 7.10 -21.15
N PHE A 84 11.22 6.62 -21.89
CA PHE A 84 10.99 5.92 -23.16
C PHE A 84 10.31 4.56 -22.97
N MET A 85 10.75 3.79 -21.97
CA MET A 85 10.09 2.54 -21.57
C MET A 85 8.63 2.76 -21.15
N PHE A 86 8.33 3.89 -20.50
CA PHE A 86 6.97 4.27 -20.14
C PHE A 86 6.07 4.43 -21.37
N PHE A 87 6.50 5.22 -22.36
CA PHE A 87 5.70 5.42 -23.58
C PHE A 87 5.51 4.12 -24.35
N MET A 88 6.55 3.30 -24.49
CA MET A 88 6.47 2.01 -25.18
C MET A 88 5.45 1.06 -24.54
N ASN A 89 5.43 0.94 -23.21
CA ASN A 89 4.47 0.08 -22.52
C ASN A 89 3.01 0.54 -22.71
N ILE A 90 2.76 1.86 -22.76
CA ILE A 90 1.42 2.41 -23.00
C ILE A 90 0.98 2.10 -24.43
N PHE A 91 1.87 2.24 -25.41
CA PHE A 91 1.56 1.91 -26.80
C PHE A 91 1.25 0.42 -26.98
N ILE A 92 2.05 -0.46 -26.40
CA ILE A 92 1.83 -1.92 -26.46
C ILE A 92 0.48 -2.29 -25.83
N PHE A 93 0.15 -1.70 -24.68
CA PHE A 93 -1.11 -2.01 -24.01
C PHE A 93 -2.34 -1.51 -24.76
N ASN A 94 -2.28 -0.30 -25.33
CA ASN A 94 -3.35 0.22 -26.17
C ASN A 94 -3.56 -0.63 -27.42
N TYR A 95 -2.48 -1.17 -27.97
CA TYR A 95 -2.54 -2.11 -29.08
C TYR A 95 -3.16 -3.43 -28.66
N SER A 96 -2.75 -4.01 -27.53
CA SER A 96 -3.30 -5.28 -27.04
C SER A 96 -4.78 -5.17 -26.67
N MET A 97 -5.21 -4.07 -26.06
CA MET A 97 -6.62 -3.88 -25.67
C MET A 97 -7.57 -3.78 -26.86
N LYS A 98 -7.10 -3.32 -28.02
CA LYS A 98 -7.91 -3.29 -29.25
C LYS A 98 -8.08 -4.68 -29.88
N HIS A 99 -7.13 -5.58 -29.64
CA HIS A 99 -7.12 -6.93 -30.26
C HIS A 99 -7.71 -8.00 -29.35
N PHE A 100 -7.61 -7.83 -28.03
CA PHE A 100 -8.27 -8.71 -27.08
C PHE A 100 -9.68 -8.19 -26.78
N ASN A 101 -10.69 -8.77 -27.46
CA ASN A 101 -12.07 -8.74 -27.01
C ASN A 101 -12.19 -9.54 -25.70
N TYR A 102 -11.68 -8.99 -24.59
CA TYR A 102 -12.11 -9.45 -23.29
C TYR A 102 -13.61 -9.15 -23.18
N PRO A 103 -14.44 -10.10 -22.73
CA PRO A 103 -15.79 -9.76 -22.35
C PRO A 103 -15.65 -8.67 -21.29
N ILE A 104 -16.06 -7.45 -21.64
CA ILE A 104 -16.31 -6.42 -20.64
C ILE A 104 -17.21 -7.12 -19.64
N PHE A 105 -16.76 -7.22 -18.39
CA PHE A 105 -17.59 -7.78 -17.34
C PHE A 105 -18.88 -6.97 -17.34
N ASN A 106 -19.95 -7.49 -17.95
CA ASN A 106 -21.29 -6.97 -17.82
C ASN A 106 -21.70 -7.25 -16.37
N PHE A 107 -21.23 -6.37 -15.48
CA PHE A 107 -21.69 -6.33 -14.11
C PHE A 107 -23.17 -5.97 -14.15
N ASN A 108 -24.03 -6.98 -14.00
CA ASN A 108 -25.44 -6.75 -13.74
C ASN A 108 -25.57 -6.09 -12.35
N GLU A 109 -25.59 -4.75 -12.33
CA GLU A 109 -25.70 -3.94 -11.11
C GLU A 109 -26.87 -4.38 -10.21
N LYS A 110 -27.97 -4.86 -10.82
CA LYS A 110 -29.14 -5.39 -10.09
C LYS A 110 -28.86 -6.67 -9.28
N LEU A 111 -27.98 -7.55 -9.77
CA LEU A 111 -27.63 -8.79 -9.07
C LEU A 111 -26.69 -8.47 -7.88
N MET A 112 -25.84 -7.46 -8.05
CA MET A 112 -24.90 -6.96 -7.05
C MET A 112 -25.59 -6.25 -5.87
N LEU A 113 -26.62 -5.43 -6.14
CA LEU A 113 -27.46 -4.80 -5.12
C LEU A 113 -28.20 -5.82 -4.24
N PHE A 114 -28.63 -6.95 -4.81
CA PHE A 114 -29.29 -8.01 -4.06
C PHE A 114 -28.31 -8.79 -3.15
N LEU A 115 -27.08 -8.98 -3.61
CA LEU A 115 -26.00 -9.60 -2.83
C LEU A 115 -25.49 -8.68 -1.70
N LEU A 116 -25.43 -7.37 -1.92
CA LEU A 116 -25.03 -6.38 -0.90
C LEU A 116 -25.90 -6.43 0.36
N ASN A 117 -27.19 -6.75 0.20
CA ASN A 117 -28.14 -6.83 1.31
C ASN A 117 -28.04 -8.13 2.13
N ASN A 118 -27.40 -9.17 1.59
CA ASN A 118 -27.26 -10.46 2.25
C ASN A 118 -25.86 -10.61 2.87
N ASN A 119 -25.76 -10.46 4.19
CA ASN A 119 -24.69 -11.00 5.05
C ASN A 119 -23.24 -10.85 4.57
N MET A 120 -22.96 -9.79 3.83
CA MET A 120 -21.64 -9.49 3.29
C MET A 120 -20.56 -9.30 4.35
N PHE A 121 -20.96 -8.86 5.55
CA PHE A 121 -20.06 -8.68 6.69
C PHE A 121 -19.84 -9.96 7.51
N ASN A 122 -20.57 -11.06 7.26
CA ASN A 122 -20.37 -12.31 8.00
C ASN A 122 -18.97 -12.89 7.79
N ASN A 123 -18.35 -12.65 6.64
CA ASN A 123 -16.97 -13.08 6.36
C ASN A 123 -15.96 -12.55 7.39
N ILE A 124 -16.18 -11.36 7.94
CA ILE A 124 -15.30 -10.79 8.97
C ILE A 124 -15.53 -11.49 10.31
N LEU A 125 -16.79 -11.78 10.64
CA LEU A 125 -17.16 -12.48 11.87
C LEU A 125 -16.63 -13.92 11.89
N HIS A 126 -16.50 -14.56 10.71
CA HIS A 126 -15.92 -15.89 10.59
C HIS A 126 -14.48 -15.99 11.08
N ILE A 127 -13.71 -14.88 11.08
CA ILE A 127 -12.33 -14.84 11.60
C ILE A 127 -12.29 -15.11 13.11
N TYR A 128 -13.33 -14.71 13.85
CA TYR A 128 -13.45 -14.95 15.29
C TYR A 128 -14.09 -16.30 15.61
N SER A 129 -14.64 -16.99 14.62
CA SER A 129 -15.24 -18.32 14.79
C SER A 129 -14.19 -19.42 14.65
N TYR A 130 -14.43 -20.57 15.28
CA TYR A 130 -13.61 -21.77 15.08
C TYR A 130 -13.72 -22.25 13.62
N PRO A 131 -12.63 -22.65 12.93
CA PRO A 131 -11.26 -22.86 13.41
C PRO A 131 -10.33 -21.63 13.29
N TYR A 132 -10.78 -20.54 12.67
CA TYR A 132 -9.93 -19.38 12.36
C TYR A 132 -9.55 -18.54 13.57
N ASN A 133 -10.26 -18.68 14.69
CA ASN A 133 -9.93 -18.01 15.96
C ASN A 133 -8.50 -18.31 16.48
N ASN A 134 -7.85 -19.40 16.04
CA ASN A 134 -6.45 -19.62 16.40
C ASN A 134 -5.53 -18.55 15.78
N ILE A 135 -5.85 -18.06 14.58
CA ILE A 135 -5.07 -17.03 13.88
C ILE A 135 -5.21 -15.69 14.61
N THR A 136 -6.42 -15.34 15.06
CA THR A 136 -6.65 -14.10 15.84
C THR A 136 -5.87 -14.12 17.14
N MET A 137 -5.87 -15.25 17.86
CA MET A 137 -5.10 -15.40 19.11
C MET A 137 -3.60 -15.22 18.87
N ILE A 138 -3.05 -15.77 17.78
CA ILE A 138 -1.64 -15.57 17.41
C ILE A 138 -1.36 -14.09 17.09
N CYS A 139 -2.23 -13.40 16.36
CA CYS A 139 -2.07 -11.97 16.05
C CYS A 139 -2.07 -11.09 17.31
N ILE A 140 -2.94 -11.38 18.29
CA ILE A 140 -2.98 -10.64 19.57
C ILE A 140 -1.66 -10.82 20.32
N LEU A 141 -1.18 -12.07 20.44
CA LEU A 141 0.10 -12.36 21.08
C LEU A 141 1.28 -11.70 20.36
N TYR A 142 1.26 -11.68 19.02
CA TYR A 142 2.28 -11.00 18.23
C TYR A 142 2.31 -9.49 18.52
N LEU A 143 1.15 -8.82 18.49
CA LEU A 143 1.07 -7.38 18.80
C LEU A 143 1.56 -7.08 20.23
N LEU A 144 1.19 -7.92 21.20
CA LEU A 144 1.67 -7.80 22.58
C LEU A 144 3.19 -7.96 22.69
N LEU A 145 3.77 -8.96 22.03
CA LEU A 145 5.22 -9.13 21.98
C LEU A 145 5.92 -7.93 21.33
N THR A 146 5.37 -7.39 20.22
CA THR A 146 5.95 -6.20 19.58
C THR A 146 5.91 -4.97 20.49
N LEU A 147 4.88 -4.80 21.31
CA LEU A 147 4.83 -3.71 22.29
C LEU A 147 5.96 -3.84 23.31
N PHE A 148 6.18 -5.03 23.88
CA PHE A 148 7.26 -5.25 24.84
C PHE A 148 8.65 -5.03 24.22
N THR A 149 8.87 -5.49 22.99
CA THR A 149 10.15 -5.27 22.30
C THR A 149 10.39 -3.80 21.99
N ILE A 150 9.37 -3.07 21.55
CA ILE A 150 9.45 -1.62 21.32
C ILE A 150 9.80 -0.88 22.61
N ILE A 151 9.12 -1.19 23.73
CA ILE A 151 9.43 -0.58 25.04
C ILE A 151 10.89 -0.85 25.43
N LYS A 152 11.36 -2.09 25.26
CA LYS A 152 12.76 -2.45 25.53
C LYS A 152 13.75 -1.65 24.67
N ILE A 153 13.49 -1.53 23.36
CA ILE A 153 14.35 -0.77 22.43
C ILE A 153 14.37 0.72 22.81
N CYS A 154 13.20 1.34 23.07
CA CYS A 154 13.11 2.74 23.46
C CYS A 154 13.73 3.04 24.83
N SER A 155 13.75 2.05 25.74
CA SER A 155 14.32 2.22 27.09
C SER A 155 15.85 2.20 27.14
N ILE A 156 16.52 1.76 26.06
CA ILE A 156 17.98 1.80 25.94
C ILE A 156 18.40 3.26 25.77
N LYS A 157 18.62 3.94 26.90
CA LYS A 157 19.22 5.27 26.93
C LYS A 157 20.66 5.14 26.44
N THR A 158 20.96 5.71 25.29
CA THR A 158 22.33 5.98 24.89
C THR A 158 22.96 6.87 25.96
N SER A 159 23.97 6.34 26.66
CA SER A 159 24.86 7.15 27.47
C SER A 159 25.33 8.33 26.63
N THR A 160 25.36 9.52 27.23
CA THR A 160 25.57 10.81 26.58
C THR A 160 26.59 10.78 25.43
N LEU A 161 26.17 11.13 24.21
CA LEU A 161 27.01 11.47 23.05
C LEU A 161 27.78 12.79 23.25
N ARG A 162 28.05 13.21 24.50
CA ARG A 162 29.04 14.24 24.76
C ARG A 162 30.39 13.54 24.78
N LYS A 163 31.26 13.88 23.83
CA LYS A 163 32.70 13.78 24.09
C LYS A 163 32.96 14.64 25.33
N LEU A 164 33.34 13.99 26.42
CA LEU A 164 34.12 14.63 27.47
C LEU A 164 35.47 14.98 26.82
N ASN A 165 35.58 16.25 26.41
CA ASN A 165 36.77 17.14 26.44
C ASN A 165 36.49 18.38 25.60
#